data_AF-A0A9W4UZC9-F1
#
_entry.id   AF-A0A9W4UZC9-F1
#
_cell.length_a   1.000
_cell.length_b   1.000
_cell.length_c   1.000
_cell.angle_alpha   90.00
_cell.angle_beta   90.00
_cell.angle_gamma   90.00
#
_symmetry.space_group_name_H-M   'P 1'
#
loop_
_entity.id
_entity.type
_entity.pdbx_description
1 polymer ?
#
loop_
_entity_poly.entity_id
_entity_poly.type
_entity_poly.pdbx_seq_one_letter_code
_entity_poly.pdbx_strand_id
1 'polypeptide(L)'
;MRWAVPLALLLVIPLAHAAPAAPDPGTQYSLTGAGATFPFPLIDLWRVEYGKAYPNVNLNYQSIGSGGGIKQHIEGTVNFAASDKPLSEREAEQVPGTLHIPESIGGVVLVYNVPEIPDKGLRLSADAIAGIFLGQITRWDDPAISEHNPDLALPDAEIVSAHRSDGSGTTFIFTDYLSVVSPEWESQIGAGKSVPWPSGLAAAGNEGVAGIVKSTEYSIGYVELAYAFQTGMSYAYVENAAGSAFVEPTLDTISAASSGAAADLPGARDSWVGVSLVNAPGDDSYPISSLTYLLLHGDLGDVTDGIEEARAVVHLVHWMITDGQEFAPSLLYVPLGDEVRGIGIDGLRSITYGGQAVWAEGEIPAADPPGDAPADASDNQGGGCLIATAAYGTELAPQVQALREARDSGLLQTGLGRSFMEAFNPVYYSFSPAVADLEREHPAFREMVRILITPMIHSLSLMGHAGTDLEVASLGIAVIALNTGLYVAAPALAVRGIARLRRDPCAI
;
A
#
# COMPACT_ATOMS: atom_id res chain seq x y z
N MET A 1 63.47 4.48 -34.08
CA MET A 1 62.36 3.72 -34.71
C MET A 1 61.55 3.09 -33.58
N ARG A 2 60.49 3.76 -33.13
CA ARG A 2 59.60 3.29 -32.05
C ARG A 2 58.19 3.24 -32.63
N TRP A 3 57.60 2.04 -32.63
CA TRP A 3 56.25 1.79 -33.14
C TRP A 3 55.23 2.29 -32.12
N ALA A 4 54.27 3.10 -32.57
CA ALA A 4 53.08 3.44 -31.80
C ALA A 4 51.96 2.46 -32.21
N VAL A 5 51.48 1.67 -31.25
CA VAL A 5 50.27 0.85 -31.39
C VAL A 5 49.09 1.73 -31.01
N PRO A 6 48.02 1.84 -31.83
CA PRO A 6 46.84 2.59 -31.44
C PRO A 6 46.04 1.75 -30.43
N LEU A 7 45.80 2.34 -29.26
CA LEU A 7 44.93 1.81 -28.22
C LEU A 7 43.49 1.90 -28.71
N ALA A 8 42.88 0.77 -29.08
CA ALA A 8 41.45 0.70 -29.32
C ALA A 8 40.73 0.79 -27.97
N LEU A 9 40.03 1.89 -27.71
CA LEU A 9 39.03 1.95 -26.65
C LEU A 9 37.92 0.95 -27.00
N LEU A 10 37.88 -0.18 -26.30
CA LEU A 10 36.68 -1.00 -26.22
C LEU A 10 35.67 -0.22 -25.39
N LEU A 11 34.68 0.37 -26.06
CA LEU A 11 33.48 0.89 -25.42
C LEU A 11 32.74 -0.33 -24.85
N VAL A 12 32.81 -0.54 -23.53
CA VAL A 12 31.91 -1.47 -22.84
C VAL A 12 30.58 -0.76 -22.76
N ILE A 13 29.68 -1.06 -23.71
CA ILE A 13 28.27 -0.70 -23.58
C ILE A 13 27.73 -1.59 -22.46
N PRO A 14 27.16 -1.06 -21.37
CA PRO A 14 26.49 -1.89 -20.39
C PRO A 14 25.36 -2.63 -21.13
N LEU A 15 25.28 -3.96 -20.99
CA LEU A 15 24.12 -4.70 -21.50
C LEU A 15 22.88 -4.15 -20.79
N ALA A 16 22.15 -3.28 -21.48
CA ALA A 16 20.76 -3.00 -21.14
C ALA A 16 20.05 -4.35 -21.17
N HIS A 17 19.60 -4.82 -20.01
CA HIS A 17 18.82 -6.05 -19.93
C HIS A 17 17.54 -5.81 -20.73
N ALA A 18 17.34 -6.55 -21.82
CA ALA A 18 16.16 -6.40 -22.68
C ALA A 18 14.89 -6.63 -21.84
N ALA A 19 14.03 -5.62 -21.74
CA ALA A 19 12.76 -5.64 -21.01
C ALA A 19 11.72 -6.57 -21.68
N PRO A 20 10.71 -7.07 -20.96
CA PRO A 20 9.62 -7.82 -21.57
C PRO A 20 8.79 -6.89 -22.47
N ALA A 21 8.21 -7.44 -23.54
CA ALA A 21 7.30 -6.67 -24.40
C ALA A 21 6.11 -6.10 -23.61
N ALA A 22 5.77 -4.84 -23.89
CA ALA A 22 4.61 -4.17 -23.29
C ALA A 22 3.28 -4.85 -23.69
N PRO A 23 2.23 -4.77 -22.85
CA PRO A 23 0.90 -5.30 -23.17
C PRO A 23 0.32 -4.64 -24.43
N ASP A 24 -0.42 -5.40 -25.24
CA ASP A 24 -1.08 -4.85 -26.44
C ASP A 24 -2.11 -3.77 -26.05
N PRO A 25 -1.93 -2.50 -26.45
CA PRO A 25 -2.87 -1.42 -26.12
C PRO A 25 -4.28 -1.63 -26.69
N GLY A 26 -4.44 -2.51 -27.69
CA GLY A 26 -5.74 -2.89 -28.26
C GLY A 26 -6.54 -3.89 -27.41
N THR A 27 -5.92 -4.50 -26.39
CA THR A 27 -6.53 -5.53 -25.54
C THR A 27 -6.67 -5.02 -24.10
N GLN A 28 -7.83 -5.26 -23.49
CA GLN A 28 -8.08 -4.94 -22.08
C GLN A 28 -7.68 -6.13 -21.20
N TYR A 29 -6.87 -5.86 -20.18
CA TYR A 29 -6.41 -6.85 -19.22
C TYR A 29 -6.93 -6.53 -17.83
N SER A 30 -7.42 -7.54 -17.11
CA SER A 30 -7.86 -7.43 -15.72
C SER A 30 -7.03 -8.37 -14.86
N LEU A 31 -5.94 -7.86 -14.31
CA LEU A 31 -5.02 -8.61 -13.48
C LEU A 31 -5.48 -8.59 -12.03
N THR A 32 -5.25 -9.69 -11.33
CA THR A 32 -5.64 -9.91 -9.94
C THR A 32 -4.42 -10.31 -9.12
N GLY A 33 -4.27 -9.65 -7.98
CA GLY A 33 -3.28 -10.02 -6.97
C GLY A 33 -3.89 -9.98 -5.58
N ALA A 34 -3.31 -10.71 -4.65
CA ALA A 34 -3.78 -10.69 -3.26
C ALA A 34 -2.67 -11.03 -2.27
N GLY A 35 -2.77 -10.50 -1.06
CA GLY A 35 -1.94 -10.95 0.05
C GLY A 35 -1.51 -9.86 1.00
N ALA A 36 -0.20 -9.76 1.19
CA ALA A 36 0.43 -8.92 2.19
C ALA A 36 -0.14 -7.50 2.23
N THR A 37 -0.46 -7.04 3.45
CA THR A 37 -0.84 -5.66 3.70
C THR A 37 0.39 -4.78 3.92
N PHE A 38 1.54 -5.36 4.25
CA PHE A 38 2.80 -4.64 4.46
C PHE A 38 3.23 -3.81 3.23
N PRO A 39 3.24 -4.32 1.98
CA PRO A 39 3.56 -3.54 0.78
C PRO A 39 2.35 -2.85 0.15
N PHE A 40 1.14 -2.98 0.72
CA PHE A 40 -0.08 -2.52 0.08
C PHE A 40 -0.06 -1.03 -0.31
N PRO A 41 0.42 -0.08 0.53
CA PRO A 41 0.57 1.32 0.13
C PRO A 41 1.39 1.50 -1.16
N LEU A 42 2.46 0.71 -1.34
CA LEU A 42 3.31 0.78 -2.52
C LEU A 42 2.66 0.13 -3.73
N ILE A 43 2.06 -1.06 -3.57
CA ILE A 43 1.32 -1.75 -4.64
C ILE A 43 0.14 -0.91 -5.13
N ASP A 44 -0.58 -0.21 -4.24
CA ASP A 44 -1.70 0.65 -4.63
C ASP A 44 -1.22 1.89 -5.41
N LEU A 45 -0.08 2.47 -5.04
CA LEU A 45 0.54 3.54 -5.81
C LEU A 45 1.01 3.04 -7.18
N TRP A 46 1.65 1.87 -7.25
CA TRP A 46 2.03 1.22 -8.50
C TRP A 46 0.84 0.94 -9.41
N ARG A 47 -0.28 0.46 -8.86
CA ARG A 47 -1.54 0.28 -9.61
C ARG A 47 -1.96 1.57 -10.30
N VAL A 48 -1.88 2.70 -9.61
CA VAL A 48 -2.26 4.02 -10.15
C VAL A 48 -1.27 4.48 -11.22
N GLU A 49 0.03 4.43 -10.95
CA GLU A 49 1.06 4.95 -11.87
C GLU A 49 1.23 4.06 -13.11
N TYR A 50 1.22 2.73 -12.94
CA TYR A 50 1.20 1.79 -14.05
C TYR A 50 -0.05 1.97 -14.92
N GLY A 51 -1.23 2.18 -14.30
CA GLY A 51 -2.47 2.41 -15.04
C GLY A 51 -2.49 3.72 -15.85
N LYS A 52 -1.65 4.71 -15.50
CA LYS A 52 -1.46 5.91 -16.35
C LYS A 52 -0.62 5.59 -17.58
N ALA A 53 0.44 4.79 -17.42
CA ALA A 53 1.32 4.39 -18.51
C ALA A 53 0.68 3.35 -19.44
N TYR A 54 -0.14 2.45 -18.88
CA TYR A 54 -0.82 1.35 -19.56
C TYR A 54 -2.32 1.33 -19.22
N PRO A 55 -3.12 2.27 -19.76
CA PRO A 55 -4.55 2.42 -19.41
C PRO A 55 -5.43 1.21 -19.75
N ASN A 56 -4.92 0.28 -20.54
CA ASN A 56 -5.57 -0.96 -20.93
C ASN A 56 -5.33 -2.12 -19.93
N VAL A 57 -4.56 -1.89 -18.86
CA VAL A 57 -4.32 -2.87 -17.80
C VAL A 57 -4.90 -2.36 -16.49
N ASN A 58 -5.86 -3.12 -15.95
CA ASN A 58 -6.41 -2.88 -14.63
C ASN A 58 -5.83 -3.91 -13.65
N LEU A 59 -5.17 -3.45 -12.59
CA LEU A 59 -4.72 -4.31 -11.49
C LEU A 59 -5.72 -4.20 -10.32
N ASN A 60 -6.33 -5.32 -9.94
CA ASN A 60 -7.13 -5.48 -8.74
C ASN A 60 -6.32 -6.20 -7.66
N TYR A 61 -5.79 -5.45 -6.69
CA TYR A 61 -5.03 -6.02 -5.57
C TYR A 61 -5.85 -6.08 -4.29
N GLN A 62 -5.94 -7.26 -3.67
CA GLN A 62 -6.65 -7.49 -2.41
C GLN A 62 -5.68 -7.54 -1.22
N SER A 63 -5.74 -6.52 -0.38
CA SER A 63 -4.98 -6.45 0.88
C SER A 63 -5.65 -7.32 1.96
N ILE A 64 -5.21 -8.59 2.08
CA ILE A 64 -5.88 -9.62 2.93
C ILE A 64 -4.91 -10.36 3.87
N GLY A 65 -3.68 -9.87 3.97
CA GLY A 65 -2.60 -10.53 4.70
C GLY A 65 -1.91 -11.63 3.89
N SER A 66 -0.63 -11.83 4.17
CA SER A 66 0.28 -12.74 3.45
C SER A 66 -0.19 -14.19 3.52
N GLY A 67 -0.86 -14.58 4.61
CA GLY A 67 -1.50 -15.89 4.74
C GLY A 67 -2.66 -16.10 3.77
N GLY A 68 -3.45 -15.06 3.52
CA GLY A 68 -4.51 -15.07 2.51
C GLY A 68 -3.94 -15.13 1.09
N GLY A 69 -2.90 -14.36 0.80
CA GLY A 69 -2.19 -14.38 -0.47
C GLY A 69 -1.58 -15.73 -0.79
N ILE A 70 -0.81 -16.31 0.14
CA ILE A 70 -0.23 -17.66 -0.01
C ILE A 70 -1.32 -18.70 -0.28
N LYS A 71 -2.45 -18.61 0.41
CA LYS A 71 -3.57 -19.52 0.19
C LYS A 71 -4.14 -19.38 -1.23
N GLN A 72 -4.42 -18.15 -1.67
CA GLN A 72 -4.95 -17.89 -3.01
C GLN A 72 -3.98 -18.28 -4.13
N HIS A 73 -2.67 -18.17 -3.88
CA HIS A 73 -1.59 -18.65 -4.75
C HIS A 73 -1.59 -20.18 -4.87
N ILE A 74 -1.65 -20.90 -3.74
CA ILE A 74 -1.77 -22.37 -3.74
C ILE A 74 -3.04 -22.83 -4.47
N GLU A 75 -4.14 -22.09 -4.32
CA GLU A 75 -5.43 -22.38 -4.96
C GLU A 75 -5.50 -21.92 -6.44
N GLY A 76 -4.50 -21.17 -6.94
CA GLY A 76 -4.47 -20.67 -8.32
C GLY A 76 -5.59 -19.67 -8.65
N THR A 77 -6.00 -18.87 -7.67
CA THR A 77 -7.18 -17.97 -7.80
C THR A 77 -6.82 -16.52 -8.15
N VAL A 78 -5.54 -16.21 -8.19
CA VAL A 78 -4.98 -14.89 -8.54
C VAL A 78 -3.80 -15.07 -9.49
N ASN A 79 -3.49 -14.05 -10.30
CA ASN A 79 -2.34 -14.13 -11.20
C ASN A 79 -1.00 -14.11 -10.43
N PHE A 80 -0.96 -13.42 -9.29
CA PHE A 80 0.18 -13.41 -8.36
C PHE A 80 -0.29 -13.16 -6.93
N ALA A 81 0.50 -13.57 -5.93
CA ALA A 81 0.26 -13.19 -4.54
C ALA A 81 1.40 -12.32 -4.00
N ALA A 82 1.16 -11.60 -2.91
CA ALA A 82 2.24 -10.93 -2.16
C ALA A 82 2.39 -11.53 -0.76
N SER A 83 3.63 -11.69 -0.31
CA SER A 83 3.95 -12.22 1.02
C SER A 83 5.24 -11.66 1.59
N ASP A 84 5.21 -11.24 2.86
CA ASP A 84 6.40 -10.80 3.61
C ASP A 84 7.13 -11.96 4.31
N LYS A 85 6.55 -13.17 4.20
CA LYS A 85 7.12 -14.41 4.70
C LYS A 85 7.43 -15.30 3.50
N PRO A 86 8.62 -15.91 3.40
CA PRO A 86 8.87 -16.98 2.43
C PRO A 86 7.86 -18.13 2.57
N LEU A 87 7.64 -18.89 1.49
CA LEU A 87 6.83 -20.09 1.62
C LEU A 87 7.52 -21.04 2.63
N SER A 88 6.74 -21.63 3.54
CA SER A 88 7.26 -22.77 4.31
C SER A 88 7.43 -23.98 3.39
N GLU A 89 8.22 -24.96 3.82
CA GLU A 89 8.42 -26.21 3.07
C GLU A 89 7.08 -26.87 2.67
N ARG A 90 6.13 -26.97 3.62
CA ARG A 90 4.79 -27.50 3.36
C ARG A 90 3.96 -26.69 2.38
N GLU A 91 4.13 -25.37 2.34
CA GLU A 91 3.43 -24.51 1.38
C GLU A 91 4.07 -24.66 0.00
N ALA A 92 5.40 -24.69 -0.09
CA ALA A 92 6.13 -24.89 -1.34
C ALA A 92 5.86 -26.26 -1.98
N GLU A 93 5.69 -27.32 -1.19
CA GLU A 93 5.29 -28.65 -1.67
C GLU A 93 3.91 -28.66 -2.36
N GLN A 94 2.99 -27.77 -1.97
CA GLN A 94 1.64 -27.69 -2.55
C GLN A 94 1.59 -26.92 -3.87
N VAL A 95 2.57 -26.05 -4.12
CA VAL A 95 2.66 -25.21 -5.32
C VAL A 95 4.10 -25.20 -5.85
N PRO A 96 4.60 -26.35 -6.34
CA PRO A 96 5.97 -26.49 -6.79
C PRO A 96 6.26 -25.58 -7.99
N GLY A 97 7.48 -25.04 -8.05
CA GLY A 97 7.87 -24.12 -9.10
C GLY A 97 7.31 -22.70 -8.93
N THR A 98 6.87 -22.34 -7.72
CA THR A 98 6.64 -20.94 -7.35
C THR A 98 7.95 -20.16 -7.42
N LEU A 99 7.86 -18.93 -7.93
CA LEU A 99 8.92 -17.95 -7.90
C LEU A 99 8.69 -16.99 -6.75
N HIS A 100 9.75 -16.67 -6.01
CA HIS A 100 9.80 -15.54 -5.08
C HIS A 100 10.51 -14.37 -5.77
N ILE A 101 9.75 -13.32 -6.07
CA ILE A 101 10.27 -12.09 -6.67
C ILE A 101 10.30 -11.02 -5.58
N PRO A 102 11.47 -10.63 -5.05
CA PRO A 102 11.55 -9.49 -4.14
C PRO A 102 10.98 -8.24 -4.81
N GLU A 103 10.11 -7.51 -4.12
CA GLU A 103 9.50 -6.28 -4.67
C GLU A 103 9.98 -5.01 -3.95
N SER A 104 10.30 -5.10 -2.66
CA SER A 104 10.87 -3.99 -1.89
C SER A 104 11.39 -4.48 -0.53
N ILE A 105 12.05 -3.60 0.21
CA ILE A 105 12.39 -3.79 1.63
C ILE A 105 11.64 -2.75 2.46
N GLY A 106 11.17 -3.14 3.65
CA GLY A 106 10.53 -2.23 4.60
C GLY A 106 10.87 -2.58 6.05
N GLY A 107 10.37 -1.76 6.97
CA GLY A 107 10.60 -1.91 8.41
C GLY A 107 9.29 -2.08 9.17
N VAL A 108 9.23 -3.05 10.09
CA VAL A 108 8.16 -3.15 11.08
C VAL A 108 8.52 -2.28 12.27
N VAL A 109 7.63 -1.36 12.63
CA VAL A 109 7.82 -0.38 13.69
C VAL A 109 6.84 -0.60 14.83
N LEU A 110 7.29 -0.30 16.04
CA LEU A 110 6.48 -0.37 17.25
C LEU A 110 5.82 0.99 17.43
N VAL A 111 4.59 1.12 16.93
CA VAL A 111 3.76 2.31 17.14
C VAL A 111 3.17 2.30 18.53
N TYR A 112 3.06 3.46 19.14
CA TYR A 112 2.44 3.62 20.45
C TYR A 112 1.56 4.85 20.53
N ASN A 113 0.67 4.84 21.52
CA ASN A 113 -0.15 5.97 21.89
C ASN A 113 -0.01 6.19 23.40
N VAL A 114 0.94 7.03 23.77
CA VAL A 114 1.18 7.43 25.17
C VAL A 114 1.05 8.95 25.19
N PRO A 115 -0.05 9.52 25.72
CA PRO A 115 -0.31 10.96 25.64
C PRO A 115 0.82 11.86 26.15
N GLU A 116 1.55 11.39 27.17
CA GLU A 116 2.72 12.05 27.77
C GLU A 116 3.95 12.04 26.86
N ILE A 117 3.99 11.15 25.87
CA ILE A 117 5.08 10.97 24.91
C ILE A 117 4.48 11.14 23.50
N PRO A 118 4.04 12.36 23.12
CA PRO A 118 3.33 12.59 21.87
C PRO A 118 4.23 12.48 20.64
N ASP A 119 5.54 12.59 20.81
CA ASP A 119 6.54 12.48 19.74
C ASP A 119 7.09 11.06 19.64
N LYS A 120 7.66 10.70 18.49
CA LYS A 120 8.45 9.47 18.29
C LYS A 120 9.71 9.47 19.16
N GLY A 121 10.33 8.29 19.31
CA GLY A 121 11.66 8.17 19.90
C GLY A 121 11.72 7.56 21.29
N LEU A 122 10.62 6.95 21.77
CA LEU A 122 10.69 6.00 22.88
C LEU A 122 11.71 4.91 22.56
N ARG A 123 12.65 4.63 23.46
CA ARG A 123 13.69 3.62 23.27
C ARG A 123 13.24 2.29 23.87
N LEU A 124 13.16 1.25 23.06
CA LEU A 124 12.76 -0.09 23.50
C LEU A 124 13.86 -1.11 23.21
N SER A 125 14.33 -1.78 24.27
CA SER A 125 15.26 -2.91 24.16
C SER A 125 14.54 -4.16 23.70
N ALA A 126 15.30 -5.16 23.24
CA ALA A 126 14.74 -6.46 22.87
C ALA A 126 13.93 -7.09 24.03
N ASP A 127 14.48 -7.02 25.25
CA ASP A 127 13.84 -7.54 26.47
C ASP A 127 12.55 -6.79 26.80
N ALA A 128 12.53 -5.46 26.64
CA ALA A 128 11.32 -4.67 26.87
C ALA A 128 10.21 -5.05 25.88
N ILE A 129 10.54 -5.19 24.59
CA ILE A 129 9.55 -5.57 23.57
C ILE A 129 9.03 -6.98 23.84
N ALA A 130 9.91 -7.96 24.07
CA ALA A 130 9.50 -9.33 24.36
C ALA A 130 8.64 -9.40 25.63
N GLY A 131 9.05 -8.73 26.70
CA GLY A 131 8.32 -8.70 27.97
C GLY A 131 6.93 -8.08 27.85
N ILE A 132 6.76 -7.02 27.04
CA ILE A 132 5.45 -6.42 26.74
C ILE A 132 4.53 -7.43 26.06
N PHE A 133 5.00 -8.07 24.99
CA PHE A 133 4.16 -8.98 24.20
C PHE A 133 3.97 -10.36 24.84
N LEU A 134 4.82 -10.74 25.80
CA LEU A 134 4.59 -11.88 26.71
C LEU A 134 3.59 -11.54 27.84
N GLY A 135 3.27 -10.26 28.04
CA GLY A 135 2.44 -9.79 29.15
C GLY A 135 3.14 -9.79 30.51
N GLN A 136 4.47 -9.82 30.53
CA GLN A 136 5.30 -9.74 31.73
C GLN A 136 5.54 -8.28 32.15
N ILE A 137 5.75 -7.40 31.16
CA ILE A 137 5.81 -5.95 31.34
C ILE A 137 4.42 -5.41 31.05
N THR A 138 3.75 -4.92 32.08
CA THR A 138 2.33 -4.55 32.01
C THR A 138 2.09 -3.06 32.19
N ARG A 139 3.13 -2.26 32.46
CA ARG A 139 3.02 -0.81 32.70
C ARG A 139 4.14 -0.03 32.01
N TRP A 140 3.85 1.20 31.61
CA TRP A 140 4.79 2.05 30.87
C TRP A 140 5.97 2.56 31.70
N ASP A 141 5.83 2.65 33.02
CA ASP A 141 6.87 3.08 33.95
C ASP A 141 7.78 1.93 34.45
N ASP A 142 7.61 0.72 33.89
CA ASP A 142 8.44 -0.44 34.24
C ASP A 142 9.94 -0.14 34.11
N PRO A 143 10.80 -0.61 35.03
CA PRO A 143 12.25 -0.41 34.96
C PRO A 143 12.88 -0.79 33.61
N ALA A 144 12.40 -1.85 32.95
CA ALA A 144 12.91 -2.28 31.65
C ALA A 144 12.67 -1.25 30.53
N ILE A 145 11.69 -0.36 30.70
CA ILE A 145 11.42 0.75 29.78
C ILE A 145 12.09 2.04 30.29
N SER A 146 11.93 2.36 31.57
CA SER A 146 12.36 3.65 32.13
C SER A 146 13.88 3.83 32.20
N GLU A 147 14.66 2.75 32.38
CA GLU A 147 16.12 2.83 32.40
C GLU A 147 16.73 3.36 31.11
N HIS A 148 16.09 3.10 29.96
CA HIS A 148 16.53 3.58 28.65
C HIS A 148 15.97 4.95 28.26
N ASN A 149 15.01 5.46 29.04
CA ASN A 149 14.24 6.67 28.75
C ASN A 149 14.21 7.67 29.94
N PRO A 150 15.36 8.04 30.54
CA PRO A 150 15.39 8.86 31.75
C PRO A 150 14.85 10.29 31.55
N ASP A 151 14.80 10.76 30.31
CA ASP A 151 14.33 12.09 29.94
C ASP A 151 12.82 12.14 29.60
N LEU A 152 12.14 10.99 29.56
CA LEU A 152 10.71 10.89 29.25
C LEU A 152 9.87 10.76 30.52
N ALA A 153 8.73 11.43 30.55
CA ALA A 153 7.75 11.31 31.63
C ALA A 153 6.87 10.08 31.41
N LEU A 154 7.42 8.88 31.68
CA LEU A 154 6.68 7.63 31.53
C LEU A 154 5.53 7.55 32.55
N PRO A 155 4.28 7.30 32.10
CA PRO A 155 3.14 7.24 32.99
C PRO A 155 3.05 5.90 33.72
N ASP A 156 2.55 5.94 34.96
CA ASP A 156 2.08 4.76 35.70
C ASP A 156 0.73 4.31 35.11
N ALA A 157 0.75 3.76 33.90
CA ALA A 157 -0.42 3.32 33.13
C ALA A 157 -0.24 1.90 32.58
N GLU A 158 -1.33 1.13 32.52
CA GLU A 158 -1.30 -0.23 31.96
C GLU A 158 -1.06 -0.20 30.44
N ILE A 159 -0.26 -1.13 29.96
CA ILE A 159 0.03 -1.29 28.53
C ILE A 159 -1.07 -2.10 27.87
N VAL A 160 -1.62 -1.57 26.78
CA VAL A 160 -2.56 -2.29 25.92
C VAL A 160 -1.84 -2.71 24.63
N SER A 161 -1.44 -3.98 24.53
CA SER A 161 -0.85 -4.50 23.29
C SER A 161 -1.91 -4.68 22.19
N ALA A 162 -1.49 -4.48 20.94
CA ALA A 162 -2.29 -4.72 19.75
C ALA A 162 -1.53 -5.63 18.77
N HIS A 163 -2.24 -6.57 18.17
CA HIS A 163 -1.67 -7.53 17.23
C HIS A 163 -2.62 -7.83 16.07
N ARG A 164 -2.11 -8.52 15.05
CA ARG A 164 -2.90 -8.94 13.90
C ARG A 164 -3.85 -10.08 14.26
N SER A 165 -5.07 -10.05 13.71
CA SER A 165 -6.05 -11.14 13.81
C SER A 165 -6.02 -12.10 12.62
N ASP A 166 -5.46 -11.66 11.49
CA ASP A 166 -5.36 -12.40 10.24
C ASP A 166 -3.96 -13.01 10.04
N GLY A 167 -3.84 -13.98 9.12
CA GLY A 167 -2.56 -14.58 8.76
C GLY A 167 -1.64 -13.56 8.10
N SER A 168 -0.64 -13.07 8.83
CA SER A 168 0.13 -11.88 8.48
C SER A 168 1.62 -12.16 8.32
N GLY A 169 2.23 -11.64 7.27
CA GLY A 169 3.69 -11.57 7.12
C GLY A 169 4.33 -10.58 8.08
N THR A 170 3.70 -9.43 8.36
CA THR A 170 4.15 -8.51 9.43
C THR A 170 4.25 -9.21 10.80
N THR A 171 3.25 -10.02 11.19
CA THR A 171 3.33 -10.89 12.38
C THR A 171 4.46 -11.90 12.29
N PHE A 172 4.67 -12.53 11.13
CA PHE A 172 5.83 -13.41 10.97
C PHE A 172 7.14 -12.66 11.22
N ILE A 173 7.37 -11.53 10.58
CA ILE A 173 8.60 -10.73 10.75
C ILE A 173 8.79 -10.33 12.22
N PHE A 174 7.73 -9.82 12.86
CA PHE A 174 7.80 -9.38 14.24
C PHE A 174 8.06 -10.54 15.21
N THR A 175 7.39 -11.69 15.02
CA THR A 175 7.60 -12.86 15.87
C THR A 175 8.91 -13.59 15.59
N ASP A 176 9.42 -13.53 14.36
CA ASP A 176 10.76 -14.00 14.00
C ASP A 176 11.84 -13.17 14.71
N TYR A 177 11.70 -11.84 14.71
CA TYR A 177 12.55 -10.97 15.52
C TYR A 177 12.51 -11.36 17.00
N LEU A 178 11.32 -11.51 17.58
CA LEU A 178 11.16 -11.90 19.00
C LEU A 178 11.78 -13.27 19.30
N SER A 179 11.62 -14.23 18.40
CA SER A 179 12.24 -15.56 18.49
C SER A 179 13.77 -15.51 18.46
N VAL A 180 14.35 -14.60 17.67
CA VAL A 180 15.81 -14.42 17.60
C VAL A 180 16.36 -13.77 18.87
N VAL A 181 15.67 -12.76 19.42
CA VAL A 181 16.20 -11.97 20.53
C VAL A 181 15.79 -12.47 21.92
N SER A 182 14.72 -13.26 22.03
CA SER A 182 14.21 -13.79 23.29
C SER A 182 14.08 -15.32 23.25
N PRO A 183 14.99 -16.05 23.93
CA PRO A 183 14.87 -17.50 24.09
C PRO A 183 13.56 -17.93 24.78
N GLU A 184 13.02 -17.09 25.66
CA GLU A 184 11.75 -17.35 26.31
C GLU A 184 10.59 -17.30 25.30
N TRP A 185 10.54 -16.25 24.47
CA TRP A 185 9.56 -16.13 23.39
C TRP A 185 9.62 -17.34 22.45
N GLU A 186 10.82 -17.70 21.98
CA GLU A 186 11.01 -18.83 21.07
C GLU A 186 10.50 -20.15 21.68
N SER A 187 10.76 -20.37 22.97
CA SER A 187 10.34 -21.60 23.65
C SER A 187 8.82 -21.70 23.87
N GLN A 188 8.12 -20.57 24.01
CA GLN A 188 6.70 -20.54 24.36
C GLN A 188 5.77 -20.31 23.17
N ILE A 189 6.17 -19.44 22.25
CA ILE A 189 5.32 -18.92 21.16
C ILE A 189 5.94 -19.22 19.79
N GLY A 190 7.23 -18.93 19.63
CA GLY A 190 7.93 -19.06 18.35
C GLY A 190 7.51 -18.05 17.29
N ALA A 191 7.89 -18.31 16.03
CA ALA A 191 7.63 -17.45 14.88
C ALA A 191 6.56 -18.03 13.96
N GLY A 192 5.68 -17.16 13.43
CA GLY A 192 4.66 -17.60 12.49
C GLY A 192 3.75 -16.49 11.98
N LYS A 193 3.00 -16.77 10.91
CA LYS A 193 1.98 -15.85 10.37
C LYS A 193 0.76 -15.68 11.28
N SER A 194 0.61 -16.58 12.25
CA SER A 194 -0.39 -16.57 13.32
C SER A 194 0.20 -17.34 14.50
N VAL A 195 0.16 -16.75 15.68
CA VAL A 195 0.71 -17.31 16.92
C VAL A 195 -0.30 -17.17 18.06
N PRO A 196 -0.22 -18.01 19.12
CA PRO A 196 -1.12 -17.91 20.27
C PRO A 196 -0.71 -16.73 21.18
N TRP A 197 -1.09 -15.50 20.81
CA TRP A 197 -0.81 -14.30 21.60
C TRP A 197 -1.32 -14.44 23.05
N PRO A 198 -0.50 -14.15 24.08
CA PRO A 198 -0.93 -14.24 25.48
C PRO A 198 -2.07 -13.28 25.83
N SER A 199 -2.03 -12.09 25.25
CA SER A 199 -3.01 -11.02 25.44
C SER A 199 -2.92 -10.00 24.31
N GLY A 200 -3.84 -9.02 24.32
CA GLY A 200 -3.86 -7.91 23.40
C GLY A 200 -5.15 -7.81 22.59
N LEU A 201 -5.33 -6.67 21.95
CA LEU A 201 -6.43 -6.41 21.03
C LEU A 201 -6.03 -6.86 19.62
N ALA A 202 -6.93 -7.56 18.94
CA ALA A 202 -6.68 -8.11 17.62
C ALA A 202 -7.47 -7.34 16.54
N ALA A 203 -6.81 -6.97 15.44
CA ALA A 203 -7.48 -6.45 14.25
C ALA A 203 -6.82 -6.95 12.96
N ALA A 204 -7.58 -6.95 11.88
CA ALA A 204 -7.07 -7.38 10.58
C ALA A 204 -6.24 -6.28 9.91
N GLY A 205 -5.16 -6.68 9.25
CA GLY A 205 -4.34 -5.77 8.45
C GLY A 205 -3.45 -4.82 9.27
N ASN A 206 -2.57 -4.10 8.58
CA ASN A 206 -1.73 -3.08 9.23
C ASN A 206 -2.61 -1.89 9.67
N GLU A 207 -3.60 -1.55 8.84
CA GLU A 207 -4.62 -0.55 9.06
C GLU A 207 -5.44 -0.80 10.34
N GLY A 208 -5.79 -2.06 10.63
CA GLY A 208 -6.55 -2.40 11.84
C GLY A 208 -5.73 -2.21 13.11
N VAL A 209 -4.47 -2.67 13.11
CA VAL A 209 -3.55 -2.48 14.25
C VAL A 209 -3.24 -1.00 14.47
N ALA A 210 -2.94 -0.26 13.39
CA ALA A 210 -2.77 1.19 13.46
C ALA A 210 -4.01 1.89 14.02
N GLY A 211 -5.21 1.48 13.60
CA GLY A 211 -6.48 1.99 14.10
C GLY A 211 -6.72 1.74 15.58
N ILE A 212 -6.40 0.53 16.08
CA ILE A 212 -6.44 0.22 17.52
C ILE A 212 -5.51 1.17 18.28
N VAL A 213 -4.24 1.23 17.87
CA VAL A 213 -3.24 1.99 18.63
C VAL A 213 -3.58 3.47 18.64
N LYS A 214 -3.97 4.04 17.50
CA LYS A 214 -4.34 5.45 17.38
C LYS A 214 -5.55 5.83 18.23
N SER A 215 -6.48 4.91 18.47
CA SER A 215 -7.73 5.18 19.20
C SER A 215 -7.69 4.80 20.68
N THR A 216 -6.68 4.05 21.11
CA THR A 216 -6.57 3.52 22.47
C THR A 216 -5.37 4.14 23.17
N GLU A 217 -5.59 4.93 24.22
CA GLU A 217 -4.51 5.44 25.05
C GLU A 217 -3.75 4.30 25.72
N TYR A 218 -2.45 4.53 25.95
CA TYR A 218 -1.49 3.61 26.55
C TYR A 218 -1.29 2.30 25.77
N SER A 219 -1.55 2.33 24.47
CA SER A 219 -1.43 1.15 23.61
C SER A 219 -0.11 1.10 22.83
N ILE A 220 0.27 -0.11 22.43
CA ILE A 220 1.44 -0.39 21.59
C ILE A 220 1.10 -1.51 20.59
N GLY A 221 1.56 -1.38 19.36
CA GLY A 221 1.39 -2.39 18.32
C GLY A 221 2.51 -2.35 17.30
N TYR A 222 2.55 -3.35 16.43
CA TYR A 222 3.53 -3.44 15.35
C TYR A 222 2.86 -3.24 13.99
N VAL A 223 3.40 -2.34 13.18
CA VAL A 223 2.92 -2.05 11.82
C VAL A 223 4.09 -1.83 10.88
N GLU A 224 3.87 -1.94 9.58
CA GLU A 224 4.84 -1.46 8.60
C GLU A 224 4.98 0.09 8.67
N LEU A 225 6.21 0.61 8.51
CA LEU A 225 6.58 2.01 8.70
C LEU A 225 5.70 3.01 7.90
N ALA A 226 5.33 2.70 6.65
CA ALA A 226 4.48 3.57 5.85
C ALA A 226 3.13 3.85 6.52
N TYR A 227 2.57 2.88 7.24
CA TYR A 227 1.32 3.05 7.99
C TYR A 227 1.47 4.02 9.15
N ALA A 228 2.58 3.95 9.89
CA ALA A 228 2.88 4.90 10.96
C ALA A 228 3.05 6.32 10.41
N PHE A 229 3.80 6.45 9.30
CA PHE A 229 4.07 7.72 8.64
C PHE A 229 2.78 8.38 8.09
N GLN A 230 1.98 7.65 7.32
CA GLN A 230 0.76 8.17 6.70
C GLN A 230 -0.29 8.61 7.73
N THR A 231 -0.29 7.98 8.90
CA THR A 231 -1.29 8.25 9.95
C THR A 231 -0.78 9.22 11.03
N GLY A 232 0.49 9.64 10.96
CA GLY A 232 1.13 10.54 11.91
C GLY A 232 1.29 9.94 13.31
N MET A 233 1.47 8.63 13.40
CA MET A 233 1.62 7.91 14.67
C MET A 233 3.05 8.01 15.19
N SER A 234 3.18 8.07 16.52
CA SER A 234 4.47 7.96 17.20
C SER A 234 4.92 6.52 17.26
N TYR A 235 6.23 6.31 17.13
CA TYR A 235 6.86 5.00 17.08
C TYR A 235 8.19 4.99 17.83
N ALA A 236 8.58 3.80 18.29
CA ALA A 236 9.78 3.59 19.08
C ALA A 236 11.05 3.46 18.21
N TYR A 237 12.19 3.76 18.82
CA TYR A 237 13.51 3.38 18.34
C TYR A 237 13.90 2.05 18.99
N VAL A 238 14.38 1.11 18.19
CA VAL A 238 14.61 -0.28 18.63
C VAL A 238 16.09 -0.53 18.78
N GLU A 239 16.48 -1.19 19.87
CA GLU A 239 17.86 -1.57 20.14
C GLU A 239 18.42 -2.50 19.06
N ASN A 240 19.59 -2.16 18.51
CA ASN A 240 20.25 -2.97 17.49
C ASN A 240 20.78 -4.32 18.02
N ALA A 241 21.17 -5.19 17.10
CA ALA A 241 21.66 -6.54 17.43
C ALA A 241 22.87 -6.55 18.38
N ALA A 242 23.65 -5.47 18.42
CA ALA A 242 24.83 -5.34 19.26
C ALA A 242 24.52 -4.80 20.67
N GLY A 243 23.29 -4.32 20.92
CA GLY A 243 22.94 -3.59 22.14
C GLY A 243 23.68 -2.25 22.28
N SER A 244 24.21 -1.70 21.17
CA SER A 244 25.06 -0.51 21.19
C SER A 244 24.29 0.79 20.98
N ALA A 245 23.13 0.73 20.31
CA ALA A 245 22.33 1.90 19.95
C ALA A 245 20.83 1.56 19.81
N PHE A 246 19.99 2.58 19.99
CA PHE A 246 18.56 2.55 19.63
C PHE A 246 18.38 3.21 18.26
N VAL A 247 17.94 2.43 17.29
CA VAL A 247 17.93 2.80 15.87
C VAL A 247 16.54 3.29 15.48
N GLU A 248 16.49 4.47 14.86
CA GLU A 248 15.27 4.98 14.23
C GLU A 248 14.99 4.23 12.92
N PRO A 249 13.75 3.81 12.63
CA PRO A 249 13.37 3.25 11.33
C PRO A 249 13.37 4.34 10.25
N THR A 250 14.38 4.34 9.40
CA THR A 250 14.55 5.24 8.25
C THR A 250 14.93 4.42 7.01
N LEU A 251 14.87 5.01 5.83
CA LEU A 251 15.35 4.35 4.61
C LEU A 251 16.80 3.88 4.75
N ASP A 252 17.68 4.71 5.32
CA ASP A 252 19.09 4.39 5.47
C ASP A 252 19.31 3.21 6.44
N THR A 253 18.62 3.22 7.58
CA THR A 253 18.78 2.18 8.62
C THR A 253 18.12 0.86 8.24
N ILE A 254 17.00 0.90 7.51
CA ILE A 254 16.37 -0.29 6.92
C ILE A 254 17.25 -0.86 5.80
N SER A 255 17.82 0.01 4.95
CA SER A 255 18.75 -0.41 3.90
C SER A 255 20.03 -1.03 4.48
N ALA A 256 20.53 -0.49 5.60
CA ALA A 256 21.70 -1.04 6.30
C ALA A 256 21.46 -2.49 6.72
N ALA A 257 20.26 -2.81 7.23
CA ALA A 257 19.90 -4.17 7.65
C ALA A 257 19.87 -5.18 6.48
N SER A 258 19.52 -4.75 5.26
CA SER A 258 19.51 -5.63 4.08
C SER A 258 20.86 -5.74 3.36
N SER A 259 21.77 -4.78 3.56
CA SER A 259 23.01 -4.65 2.77
C SER A 259 23.93 -5.86 2.88
N GLY A 260 23.94 -6.54 4.03
CA GLY A 260 24.77 -7.72 4.26
C GLY A 260 24.19 -9.02 3.70
N ALA A 261 22.90 -9.06 3.38
CA ALA A 261 22.20 -10.29 3.00
C ALA A 261 22.13 -10.51 1.48
N ALA A 262 22.32 -9.47 0.67
CA ALA A 262 22.10 -9.51 -0.78
C ALA A 262 22.86 -10.64 -1.49
N ALA A 263 24.11 -10.90 -1.10
CA ALA A 263 24.96 -11.92 -1.70
C ALA A 263 24.55 -13.37 -1.38
N ASP A 264 23.76 -13.57 -0.32
CA ASP A 264 23.32 -14.89 0.16
C ASP A 264 21.85 -15.18 -0.20
N LEU A 265 21.18 -14.28 -0.92
CA LEU A 265 19.79 -14.49 -1.32
C LEU A 265 19.67 -15.60 -2.39
N PRO A 266 18.65 -16.47 -2.29
CA PRO A 266 18.42 -17.51 -3.29
C PRO A 266 18.02 -16.92 -4.64
N GLY A 267 18.22 -17.68 -5.73
CA GLY A 267 17.57 -17.37 -7.00
C GLY A 267 16.04 -17.40 -6.86
N ALA A 268 15.33 -16.74 -7.76
CA ALA A 268 13.86 -16.63 -7.66
C ALA A 268 13.14 -17.99 -7.66
N ARG A 269 13.71 -19.02 -8.28
CA ARG A 269 13.17 -20.39 -8.32
C ARG A 269 13.72 -21.31 -7.23
N ASP A 270 14.75 -20.87 -6.53
CA ASP A 270 15.37 -21.64 -5.46
C ASP A 270 14.52 -21.54 -4.19
N SER A 271 14.86 -22.34 -3.18
CA SER A 271 14.12 -22.33 -1.92
C SER A 271 14.44 -21.07 -1.12
N TRP A 272 13.41 -20.28 -0.83
CA TRP A 272 13.46 -19.14 0.11
C TRP A 272 13.14 -19.54 1.56
N VAL A 273 12.91 -20.84 1.82
CA VAL A 273 12.61 -21.33 3.18
C VAL A 273 13.75 -20.92 4.13
N GLY A 274 13.38 -20.20 5.20
CA GLY A 274 14.33 -19.78 6.23
C GLY A 274 15.09 -18.49 5.95
N VAL A 275 14.84 -17.81 4.82
CA VAL A 275 15.37 -16.46 4.58
C VAL A 275 14.75 -15.50 5.59
N SER A 276 15.59 -14.78 6.33
CA SER A 276 15.20 -13.72 7.27
C SER A 276 16.27 -12.62 7.30
N LEU A 277 15.81 -11.38 7.48
CA LEU A 277 16.65 -10.19 7.64
C LEU A 277 16.55 -9.57 9.05
N VAL A 278 15.81 -10.20 9.96
CA VAL A 278 15.61 -9.64 11.29
C VAL A 278 16.91 -9.69 12.09
N ASN A 279 17.06 -8.70 12.97
CA ASN A 279 18.21 -8.52 13.86
C ASN A 279 19.56 -8.54 13.13
N ALA A 280 19.61 -8.00 11.91
CA ALA A 280 20.84 -7.90 11.12
C ALA A 280 21.93 -7.16 11.91
N PRO A 281 23.21 -7.59 11.81
CA PRO A 281 24.31 -6.92 12.49
C PRO A 281 24.58 -5.53 11.91
N GLY A 282 25.18 -4.65 12.71
CA GLY A 282 25.57 -3.30 12.31
C GLY A 282 24.98 -2.23 13.23
N ASP A 283 25.74 -1.15 13.46
CA ASP A 283 25.31 -0.10 14.39
C ASP A 283 24.06 0.65 13.90
N ASP A 284 23.93 0.83 12.58
CA ASP A 284 22.81 1.51 11.92
C ASP A 284 21.73 0.55 11.39
N SER A 285 21.85 -0.76 11.62
CA SER A 285 20.90 -1.75 11.11
C SER A 285 19.61 -1.72 11.91
N TYR A 286 18.50 -1.31 11.26
CA TYR A 286 17.20 -1.36 11.93
C TYR A 286 16.74 -2.81 12.14
N PRO A 287 16.41 -3.24 13.38
CA PRO A 287 16.37 -4.67 13.73
C PRO A 287 15.19 -5.44 13.16
N ILE A 288 14.09 -4.78 12.82
CA ILE A 288 12.86 -5.43 12.38
C ILE A 288 12.59 -5.11 10.92
N SER A 289 13.61 -5.33 10.09
CA SER A 289 13.59 -5.10 8.65
C SER A 289 13.31 -6.40 7.90
N SER A 290 12.63 -6.32 6.76
CA SER A 290 12.36 -7.49 5.90
C SER A 290 12.21 -7.12 4.44
N LEU A 291 12.54 -8.07 3.58
CA LEU A 291 12.06 -8.11 2.21
C LEU A 291 10.57 -8.48 2.20
N THR A 292 9.87 -8.03 1.17
CA THR A 292 8.56 -8.54 0.78
C THR A 292 8.61 -9.00 -0.68
N TYR A 293 7.80 -10.00 -1.02
CA TYR A 293 7.93 -10.74 -2.26
C TYR A 293 6.59 -10.94 -2.96
N LEU A 294 6.62 -10.86 -4.28
CA LEU A 294 5.58 -11.35 -5.16
C LEU A 294 5.81 -12.83 -5.45
N LEU A 295 4.76 -13.63 -5.32
CA LEU A 295 4.73 -15.06 -5.61
C LEU A 295 4.07 -15.27 -6.97
N LEU A 296 4.81 -15.85 -7.92
CA LEU A 296 4.29 -16.19 -9.24
C LEU A 296 4.43 -17.69 -9.51
N HIS A 297 3.49 -18.26 -10.25
CA HIS A 297 3.67 -19.62 -10.77
C HIS A 297 4.73 -19.60 -11.87
N GLY A 298 5.60 -20.63 -11.90
CA GLY A 298 6.58 -20.79 -12.96
C GLY A 298 5.95 -21.02 -14.34
N ASP A 299 4.72 -21.55 -14.38
CA ASP A 299 3.86 -21.57 -15.55
C ASP A 299 2.54 -20.86 -15.23
N LEU A 300 2.19 -19.84 -16.00
CA LEU A 300 0.98 -19.03 -15.79
C LEU A 300 -0.26 -19.60 -16.49
N GLY A 301 -0.17 -20.77 -17.15
CA GLY A 301 -1.25 -21.37 -17.93
C GLY A 301 -2.52 -21.68 -17.14
N ASP A 302 -2.39 -21.97 -15.85
CA ASP A 302 -3.53 -22.29 -14.97
C ASP A 302 -4.11 -21.07 -14.25
N VAL A 303 -3.43 -19.91 -14.33
CA VAL A 303 -3.80 -18.68 -13.61
C VAL A 303 -3.96 -17.47 -14.53
N THR A 304 -4.02 -17.68 -15.84
CA THR A 304 -4.27 -16.64 -16.86
C THR A 304 -5.09 -17.21 -18.03
N ASP A 305 -5.89 -16.39 -18.70
CA ASP A 305 -6.76 -16.80 -19.81
C ASP A 305 -6.01 -16.98 -21.14
N GLY A 306 -4.74 -16.58 -21.21
CA GLY A 306 -3.95 -16.62 -22.43
C GLY A 306 -2.53 -16.10 -22.26
N ILE A 307 -1.66 -16.43 -23.23
CA ILE A 307 -0.26 -15.98 -23.22
C ILE A 307 -0.12 -14.45 -23.20
N GLU A 308 -1.07 -13.71 -23.77
CA GLU A 308 -1.04 -12.25 -23.75
C GLU A 308 -1.37 -11.68 -22.36
N GLU A 309 -2.25 -12.32 -21.58
CA GLU A 309 -2.46 -11.95 -20.17
C GLU A 309 -1.23 -12.33 -19.32
N ALA A 310 -0.65 -13.51 -19.55
CA ALA A 310 0.60 -13.91 -18.91
C ALA A 310 1.74 -12.90 -19.17
N ARG A 311 1.84 -12.37 -20.39
CA ARG A 311 2.76 -11.28 -20.74
C ARG A 311 2.45 -10.00 -19.97
N ALA A 312 1.17 -9.63 -19.85
CA ALA A 312 0.77 -8.47 -19.08
C ALA A 312 1.14 -8.59 -17.59
N VAL A 313 0.98 -9.79 -16.99
CA VAL A 313 1.43 -10.09 -15.63
C VAL A 313 2.95 -9.93 -15.49
N VAL A 314 3.72 -10.57 -16.38
CA VAL A 314 5.20 -10.49 -16.35
C VAL A 314 5.69 -9.06 -16.54
N HIS A 315 5.07 -8.31 -17.45
CA HIS A 315 5.41 -6.92 -17.70
C HIS A 315 5.08 -6.02 -16.49
N LEU A 316 3.91 -6.19 -15.87
CA LEU A 316 3.54 -5.45 -14.66
C LEU A 316 4.55 -5.70 -13.53
N VAL A 317 4.87 -6.96 -13.24
CA VAL A 317 5.82 -7.31 -12.16
C VAL A 317 7.22 -6.81 -12.49
N HIS A 318 7.66 -6.91 -13.75
CA HIS A 318 8.91 -6.31 -14.19
C HIS A 318 8.93 -4.80 -13.95
N TRP A 319 7.87 -4.08 -14.33
CA TRP A 319 7.74 -2.65 -14.09
C TRP A 319 7.79 -2.31 -12.60
N MET A 320 7.09 -3.06 -11.74
CA MET A 320 7.11 -2.86 -10.29
C MET A 320 8.53 -2.93 -9.69
N ILE A 321 9.33 -3.91 -10.12
CA ILE A 321 10.71 -4.11 -9.62
C ILE A 321 11.77 -3.27 -10.35
N THR A 322 11.37 -2.51 -11.38
CA THR A 322 12.24 -1.60 -12.14
C THR A 322 11.75 -0.16 -12.01
N ASP A 323 11.00 0.35 -12.98
CA ASP A 323 10.53 1.74 -13.04
C ASP A 323 9.73 2.11 -11.79
N GLY A 324 8.84 1.22 -11.34
CA GLY A 324 8.01 1.41 -10.15
C GLY A 324 8.81 1.67 -8.87
N GLN A 325 10.07 1.24 -8.81
CA GLN A 325 10.93 1.47 -7.64
C GLN A 325 11.16 2.97 -7.36
N GLU A 326 10.95 3.86 -8.35
CA GLU A 326 11.03 5.31 -8.14
C GLU A 326 10.04 5.83 -7.09
N PHE A 327 8.92 5.13 -6.90
CA PHE A 327 7.86 5.53 -5.97
C PHE A 327 8.10 5.05 -4.53
N ALA A 328 8.95 4.03 -4.33
CA ALA A 328 9.18 3.41 -3.03
C ALA A 328 9.64 4.39 -1.92
N PRO A 329 10.63 5.29 -2.16
CA PRO A 329 11.13 6.18 -1.11
C PRO A 329 10.08 7.16 -0.58
N SER A 330 9.12 7.57 -1.42
CA SER A 330 8.04 8.49 -1.02
C SER A 330 7.09 7.91 0.02
N LEU A 331 7.08 6.58 0.13
CA LEU A 331 6.30 5.80 1.08
C LEU A 331 7.18 5.11 2.13
N LEU A 332 8.46 5.47 2.23
CA LEU A 332 9.44 4.92 3.17
C LEU A 332 9.78 3.44 2.98
N TYR A 333 9.60 2.91 1.76
CA TYR A 333 10.18 1.62 1.38
C TYR A 333 11.55 1.80 0.73
N VAL A 334 12.46 0.89 1.01
CA VAL A 334 13.80 0.88 0.45
C VAL A 334 13.76 0.21 -0.94
N PRO A 335 14.17 0.91 -2.01
CA PRO A 335 14.25 0.35 -3.34
C PRO A 335 15.21 -0.85 -3.42
N LEU A 336 14.94 -1.77 -4.33
CA LEU A 336 15.81 -2.91 -4.58
C LEU A 336 17.16 -2.48 -5.17
N GLY A 337 18.25 -3.00 -4.59
CA GLY A 337 19.58 -2.94 -5.18
C GLY A 337 19.67 -3.79 -6.46
N ASP A 338 20.65 -3.51 -7.30
CA ASP A 338 20.81 -4.14 -8.62
C ASP A 338 20.85 -5.68 -8.56
N GLU A 339 21.55 -6.23 -7.56
CA GLU A 339 21.67 -7.69 -7.36
C GLU A 339 20.31 -8.33 -7.04
N VAL A 340 19.56 -7.75 -6.09
CA VAL A 340 18.25 -8.26 -5.68
C VAL A 340 17.21 -8.09 -6.79
N ARG A 341 17.25 -6.97 -7.51
CA ARG A 341 16.44 -6.76 -8.73
C ARG A 341 16.77 -7.79 -9.81
N GLY A 342 18.05 -8.14 -9.96
CA GLY A 342 18.52 -9.17 -10.90
C GLY A 342 17.89 -10.53 -10.64
N ILE A 343 17.76 -10.94 -9.38
CA ILE A 343 17.06 -12.17 -8.99
C ILE A 343 15.62 -12.17 -9.54
N GLY A 344 14.91 -11.06 -9.37
CA GLY A 344 13.55 -10.90 -9.87
C GLY A 344 13.46 -10.99 -11.39
N ILE A 345 14.32 -10.25 -12.11
CA ILE A 345 14.35 -10.25 -13.59
C ILE A 345 14.66 -11.65 -14.15
N ASP A 346 15.64 -12.35 -13.58
CA ASP A 346 15.99 -13.71 -14.02
C ASP A 346 14.88 -14.71 -13.72
N GLY A 347 14.17 -14.54 -12.60
CA GLY A 347 12.93 -15.25 -12.31
C GLY A 347 11.89 -15.04 -13.40
N LEU A 348 11.54 -13.78 -13.68
CA LEU A 348 10.51 -13.44 -14.68
C LEU A 348 10.84 -13.98 -16.09
N ARG A 349 12.11 -13.97 -16.49
CA ARG A 349 12.56 -14.56 -17.77
C ARG A 349 12.30 -16.06 -17.89
N SER A 350 12.20 -16.75 -16.76
CA SER A 350 11.98 -18.20 -16.72
C SER A 350 10.50 -18.61 -16.74
N ILE A 351 9.57 -17.64 -16.72
CA ILE A 351 8.13 -17.90 -16.69
C ILE A 351 7.64 -18.41 -18.05
N THR A 352 6.77 -19.42 -18.00
CA THR A 352 6.11 -20.01 -19.16
C THR A 352 4.59 -19.87 -19.13
N TYR A 353 3.94 -20.13 -20.26
CA TYR A 353 2.50 -20.34 -20.41
C TYR A 353 2.31 -21.61 -21.23
N GLY A 354 1.82 -22.68 -20.61
CA GLY A 354 1.70 -23.99 -21.27
C GLY A 354 3.05 -24.49 -21.83
N GLY A 355 4.15 -24.20 -21.14
CA GLY A 355 5.52 -24.51 -21.56
C GLY A 355 6.13 -23.58 -22.62
N GLN A 356 5.38 -22.62 -23.16
CA GLN A 356 5.90 -21.58 -24.04
C GLN A 356 6.50 -20.43 -23.21
N ALA A 357 7.69 -19.94 -23.55
CA ALA A 357 8.28 -18.79 -22.87
C ALA A 357 7.38 -17.54 -22.99
N VAL A 358 7.10 -16.90 -21.85
CA VAL A 358 6.28 -15.67 -21.79
C VAL A 358 7.12 -14.45 -22.15
N TRP A 359 8.38 -14.41 -21.69
CA TRP A 359 9.31 -13.32 -21.96
C TRP A 359 9.66 -13.25 -23.46
N ALA A 360 8.99 -12.34 -24.17
CA ALA A 360 9.40 -11.90 -25.49
C ALA A 360 10.27 -10.65 -25.32
N GLU A 361 11.49 -10.66 -25.84
CA GLU A 361 12.34 -9.46 -25.86
C GLU A 361 11.59 -8.33 -26.57
N GLY A 362 11.37 -7.20 -25.89
CA GLY A 362 10.77 -6.03 -26.51
C GLY A 362 11.71 -5.42 -27.56
N GLU A 363 11.19 -5.08 -28.75
CA GLU A 363 11.91 -4.18 -29.65
C GLU A 363 12.01 -2.81 -28.98
N ILE A 364 13.24 -2.33 -28.75
CA ILE A 364 13.50 -0.96 -28.28
C ILE A 364 12.96 -0.01 -29.38
N PRO A 365 11.94 0.83 -29.12
CA PRO A 365 11.61 1.89 -30.06
C PRO A 365 12.84 2.78 -30.19
N ALA A 366 13.36 2.92 -31.41
CA ALA A 366 14.49 3.81 -31.66
C ALA A 366 14.17 5.19 -31.08
N ALA A 367 15.03 5.69 -30.19
CA ALA A 367 14.90 7.03 -29.66
C ALA A 367 14.84 8.02 -30.81
N ASP A 368 13.70 8.69 -30.98
CA ASP A 368 13.61 9.83 -31.88
C ASP A 368 14.58 10.92 -31.39
N PRO A 369 15.30 11.61 -32.30
CA PRO A 369 16.09 12.78 -31.91
C PRO A 369 15.18 13.83 -31.29
N PRO A 370 15.68 14.73 -30.42
CA PRO A 370 14.86 15.68 -29.69
C PRO A 370 14.17 16.63 -30.67
N GLY A 371 12.93 16.30 -31.00
CA GLY A 371 12.03 17.10 -31.83
C GLY A 371 11.23 18.01 -30.92
N ASP A 372 11.21 19.29 -31.27
CA ASP A 372 10.56 20.36 -30.53
C ASP A 372 9.16 19.98 -30.02
N ALA A 373 8.98 20.15 -28.71
CA ALA A 373 7.72 19.94 -28.02
C ALA A 373 6.58 20.72 -28.69
N PRO A 374 5.47 20.07 -29.08
CA PRO A 374 4.21 20.77 -29.24
C PRO A 374 3.65 21.02 -27.84
N ALA A 375 3.54 22.30 -27.50
CA ALA A 375 2.69 22.73 -26.40
C ALA A 375 1.23 22.40 -26.77
N ASP A 376 0.68 21.36 -26.14
CA ASP A 376 -0.73 21.34 -25.76
C ASP A 376 -0.97 20.33 -24.64
N ALA A 377 -0.77 20.82 -23.41
CA ALA A 377 -1.28 20.19 -22.21
C ALA A 377 -2.74 20.64 -22.03
N SER A 378 -3.66 19.95 -22.66
CA SER A 378 -5.05 19.90 -22.19
C SER A 378 -5.76 18.69 -22.76
N ASP A 379 -6.38 17.95 -21.84
CA ASP A 379 -7.57 17.13 -22.03
C ASP A 379 -7.38 15.61 -22.08
N ASN A 380 -7.33 15.00 -20.89
CA ASN A 380 -8.08 13.76 -20.63
C ASN A 380 -8.42 13.67 -19.14
N GLN A 381 -9.32 14.56 -18.69
CA GLN A 381 -9.87 14.57 -17.34
C GLN A 381 -11.14 13.72 -17.31
N GLY A 382 -11.12 12.58 -16.62
CA GLY A 382 -12.27 11.70 -16.66
C GLY A 382 -12.29 10.54 -15.66
N GLY A 383 -11.89 10.75 -14.41
CA GLY A 383 -12.01 9.67 -13.40
C GLY A 383 -12.04 10.07 -11.91
N GLY A 384 -11.66 11.29 -11.54
CA GLY A 384 -11.56 11.71 -10.14
C GLY A 384 -12.79 12.46 -9.61
N CYS A 385 -13.14 12.25 -8.34
CA CYS A 385 -14.09 13.10 -7.60
C CYS A 385 -13.43 14.45 -7.22
N LEU A 386 -12.95 15.23 -8.20
CA LEU A 386 -12.06 16.38 -8.03
C LEU A 386 -12.51 17.41 -6.97
N ILE A 387 -13.80 17.76 -6.97
CA ILE A 387 -14.39 18.70 -6.00
C ILE A 387 -14.35 18.11 -4.58
N ALA A 388 -14.73 16.84 -4.42
CA ALA A 388 -14.70 16.19 -3.10
C ALA A 388 -13.24 16.00 -2.61
N THR A 389 -12.33 15.61 -3.51
CA THR A 389 -10.90 15.52 -3.21
C THR A 389 -10.35 16.86 -2.73
N ALA A 390 -10.70 17.97 -3.38
CA ALA A 390 -10.28 19.30 -2.96
C ALA A 390 -10.89 19.71 -1.61
N ALA A 391 -12.18 19.41 -1.38
CA ALA A 391 -12.88 19.72 -0.15
C ALA A 391 -12.34 18.97 1.08
N TYR A 392 -11.99 17.70 0.93
CA TYR A 392 -11.49 16.84 2.02
C TYR A 392 -9.96 16.73 2.06
N GLY A 393 -9.27 17.33 1.09
CA GLY A 393 -7.81 17.48 1.07
C GLY A 393 -7.04 16.26 0.59
N THR A 394 -7.69 15.13 0.34
CA THR A 394 -7.04 13.91 -0.19
C THR A 394 -8.04 13.02 -0.90
N GLU A 395 -7.56 12.28 -1.91
CA GLU A 395 -8.34 11.26 -2.60
C GLU A 395 -8.68 10.07 -1.71
N LEU A 396 -7.91 9.85 -0.64
CA LEU A 396 -8.09 8.76 0.32
C LEU A 396 -9.03 9.11 1.49
N ALA A 397 -9.63 10.30 1.47
CA ALA A 397 -10.56 10.69 2.52
C ALA A 397 -11.76 9.72 2.53
N PRO A 398 -12.24 9.27 3.71
CA PRO A 398 -13.35 8.31 3.79
C PRO A 398 -14.59 8.73 3.00
N GLN A 399 -14.87 10.04 2.95
CA GLN A 399 -15.98 10.61 2.17
C GLN A 399 -15.76 10.50 0.65
N VAL A 400 -14.52 10.65 0.18
CA VAL A 400 -14.16 10.50 -1.23
C VAL A 400 -14.14 9.04 -1.64
N GLN A 401 -13.69 8.15 -0.75
CA GLN A 401 -13.74 6.70 -0.95
C GLN A 401 -15.18 6.17 -0.98
N ALA A 402 -16.06 6.66 -0.10
CA ALA A 402 -17.48 6.31 -0.13
C ALA A 402 -18.18 6.72 -1.46
N LEU A 403 -17.79 7.87 -2.04
CA LEU A 403 -18.28 8.28 -3.36
C LEU A 403 -17.77 7.36 -4.48
N ARG A 404 -16.51 6.97 -4.42
CA ARG A 404 -15.88 6.05 -5.38
C ARG A 404 -16.52 4.67 -5.31
N GLU A 405 -16.69 4.13 -4.11
CA GLU A 405 -17.36 2.85 -3.88
C GLU A 405 -18.82 2.87 -4.37
N ALA A 406 -19.58 3.91 -4.06
CA ALA A 406 -20.95 4.07 -4.56
C ALA A 406 -21.01 4.15 -6.10
N ARG A 407 -20.00 4.75 -6.73
CA ARG A 407 -19.86 4.81 -8.19
C ARG A 407 -19.45 3.45 -8.77
N ASP A 408 -18.37 2.86 -8.27
CA ASP A 408 -17.65 1.73 -8.88
C ASP A 408 -18.33 0.39 -8.55
N SER A 409 -18.77 0.23 -7.31
CA SER A 409 -19.44 -0.98 -6.82
C SER A 409 -20.97 -0.90 -6.93
N GLY A 410 -21.53 0.31 -7.07
CA GLY A 410 -22.98 0.55 -7.23
C GLY A 410 -23.38 0.93 -8.65
N LEU A 411 -23.17 2.20 -9.02
CA LEU A 411 -23.67 2.78 -10.27
C LEU A 411 -23.13 2.08 -11.53
N LEU A 412 -21.81 1.86 -11.62
CA LEU A 412 -21.17 1.28 -12.80
C LEU A 412 -21.45 -0.22 -12.98
N GLN A 413 -21.90 -0.91 -11.93
CA GLN A 413 -22.32 -2.31 -12.00
C GLN A 413 -23.70 -2.48 -12.66
N THR A 414 -24.48 -1.40 -12.83
CA THR A 414 -25.81 -1.44 -13.46
C THR A 414 -25.82 -0.82 -14.86
N GLY A 415 -26.68 -1.30 -15.75
CA GLY A 415 -26.80 -0.76 -17.11
C GLY A 415 -27.33 0.69 -17.15
N LEU A 416 -28.29 1.01 -16.27
CA LEU A 416 -28.82 2.38 -16.13
C LEU A 416 -27.79 3.33 -15.51
N GLY A 417 -27.00 2.88 -14.53
CA GLY A 417 -25.97 3.69 -13.91
C GLY A 417 -24.81 4.00 -14.85
N ARG A 418 -24.38 3.05 -15.70
CA ARG A 418 -23.40 3.33 -16.78
C ARG A 418 -23.89 4.40 -17.75
N SER A 419 -25.14 4.28 -18.22
CA SER A 419 -25.75 5.25 -19.13
C SER A 419 -25.86 6.65 -18.49
N PHE A 420 -26.17 6.71 -17.20
CA PHE A 420 -26.18 7.96 -16.45
C PHE A 420 -24.77 8.57 -16.33
N MET A 421 -23.75 7.77 -16.01
CA MET A 421 -22.37 8.23 -15.87
C MET A 421 -21.77 8.73 -17.19
N GLU A 422 -22.11 8.09 -18.32
CA GLU A 422 -21.74 8.57 -19.66
C GLU A 422 -22.31 9.97 -19.96
N ALA A 423 -23.53 10.27 -19.51
CA ALA A 423 -24.14 11.60 -19.66
C ALA A 423 -23.62 12.62 -18.62
N PHE A 424 -23.33 12.17 -17.39
CA PHE A 424 -22.92 13.02 -16.29
C PHE A 424 -21.45 13.45 -16.38
N ASN A 425 -20.54 12.54 -16.75
CA ASN A 425 -19.09 12.78 -16.74
C ASN A 425 -18.67 14.02 -17.55
N PRO A 426 -19.11 14.20 -18.82
CA PRO A 426 -18.70 15.37 -19.60
C PRO A 426 -19.12 16.68 -18.95
N VAL A 427 -20.32 16.72 -18.35
CA VAL A 427 -20.83 17.89 -17.64
C VAL A 427 -20.00 18.14 -16.39
N TYR A 428 -19.78 17.12 -15.56
CA TYR A 428 -19.00 17.23 -14.33
C TYR A 428 -17.56 17.69 -14.56
N TYR A 429 -16.85 17.08 -15.50
CA TYR A 429 -15.45 17.45 -15.80
C TYR A 429 -15.32 18.80 -16.51
N SER A 430 -16.38 19.31 -17.15
CA SER A 430 -16.36 20.66 -17.74
C SER A 430 -16.19 21.81 -16.73
N PHE A 431 -16.50 21.60 -15.45
CA PHE A 431 -16.40 22.65 -14.42
C PHE A 431 -15.66 22.22 -13.14
N SER A 432 -15.55 20.92 -12.85
CA SER A 432 -14.97 20.44 -11.59
C SER A 432 -13.50 20.81 -11.33
N PRO A 433 -12.59 20.92 -12.31
CA PRO A 433 -11.22 21.37 -12.06
C PRO A 433 -11.18 22.83 -11.60
N ALA A 434 -11.94 23.71 -12.25
CA ALA A 434 -12.00 25.12 -11.89
C ALA A 434 -12.54 25.32 -10.46
N VAL A 435 -13.51 24.49 -10.04
CA VAL A 435 -13.99 24.49 -8.66
C VAL A 435 -12.94 23.94 -7.70
N ALA A 436 -12.27 22.84 -8.05
CA ALA A 436 -11.21 22.25 -7.22
C ALA A 436 -10.00 23.19 -7.03
N ASP A 437 -9.62 23.93 -8.07
CA ASP A 437 -8.58 24.95 -7.99
C ASP A 437 -9.01 26.11 -7.08
N LEU A 438 -10.26 26.56 -7.20
CA LEU A 438 -10.81 27.61 -6.33
C LEU A 438 -10.87 27.18 -4.84
N GLU A 439 -11.10 25.89 -4.57
CA GLU A 439 -11.03 25.34 -3.21
C GLU A 439 -9.60 25.31 -2.65
N ARG A 440 -8.59 25.03 -3.49
CA ARG A 440 -7.18 25.07 -3.09
C ARG A 440 -6.72 26.48 -2.76
N GLU A 441 -7.20 27.47 -3.52
CA GLU A 441 -6.82 28.88 -3.35
C GLU A 441 -7.55 29.57 -2.19
N HIS A 442 -8.73 29.09 -1.79
CA HIS A 442 -9.57 29.75 -0.80
C HIS A 442 -10.06 28.79 0.31
N PRO A 443 -9.38 28.73 1.47
CA PRO A 443 -9.77 27.84 2.57
C PRO A 443 -11.21 28.00 3.07
N ALA A 444 -11.74 29.24 3.05
CA ALA A 444 -13.14 29.49 3.43
C ALA A 444 -14.13 28.95 2.40
N PHE A 445 -13.77 28.97 1.11
CA PHE A 445 -14.58 28.37 0.04
C PHE A 445 -14.54 26.84 0.14
N ARG A 446 -13.37 26.25 0.41
CA ARG A 446 -13.21 24.81 0.68
C ARG A 446 -14.12 24.32 1.82
N GLU A 447 -14.12 25.00 2.97
CA GLU A 447 -14.98 24.58 4.09
C GLU A 447 -16.47 24.76 3.79
N MET A 448 -16.84 25.80 3.04
CA MET A 448 -18.21 25.96 2.56
C MET A 448 -18.61 24.80 1.62
N VAL A 449 -17.78 24.44 0.64
CA VAL A 449 -18.00 23.31 -0.26
C VAL A 449 -18.09 22.01 0.53
N ARG A 450 -17.17 21.77 1.47
CA ARG A 450 -17.17 20.60 2.34
C ARG A 450 -18.47 20.47 3.13
N ILE A 451 -18.93 21.54 3.78
CA ILE A 451 -20.21 21.55 4.51
C ILE A 451 -21.38 21.25 3.57
N LEU A 452 -21.35 21.82 2.36
CA LEU A 452 -22.40 21.60 1.37
C LEU A 452 -22.43 20.15 0.89
N ILE A 453 -21.30 19.54 0.52
CA ILE A 453 -21.30 18.20 -0.07
C ILE A 453 -21.40 17.06 0.96
N THR A 454 -21.07 17.30 2.23
CA THR A 454 -21.05 16.24 3.29
C THR A 454 -22.41 15.53 3.45
N PRO A 455 -23.56 16.22 3.60
CA PRO A 455 -24.86 15.56 3.72
C PRO A 455 -25.23 14.74 2.47
N MET A 456 -24.84 15.22 1.29
CA MET A 456 -25.05 14.51 0.03
C MET A 456 -24.24 13.20 0.02
N ILE A 457 -22.96 13.25 0.38
CA ILE A 457 -22.09 12.07 0.39
C ILE A 457 -22.60 11.00 1.36
N HIS A 458 -23.03 11.39 2.56
CA HIS A 458 -23.62 10.44 3.51
C HIS A 458 -24.95 9.84 3.03
N SER A 459 -25.77 10.61 2.29
CA SER A 459 -26.99 10.06 1.68
C SER A 459 -26.67 9.08 0.56
N LEU A 460 -25.55 9.27 -0.15
CA LEU A 460 -25.08 8.39 -1.22
C LEU A 460 -24.47 7.10 -0.67
N SER A 461 -23.75 7.15 0.46
CA SER A 461 -23.18 5.94 1.09
C SER A 461 -24.24 4.96 1.59
N LEU A 462 -25.47 5.42 1.87
CA LEU A 462 -26.59 4.56 2.23
C LEU A 462 -27.13 3.73 1.05
N MET A 463 -26.78 4.06 -0.20
CA MET A 463 -27.17 3.27 -1.38
C MET A 463 -26.33 2.00 -1.56
N GLY A 464 -25.16 1.88 -0.92
CA GLY A 464 -24.30 0.70 -1.02
C GLY A 464 -24.90 -0.60 -0.45
N HIS A 465 -26.12 -0.55 0.11
CA HIS A 465 -26.83 -1.71 0.67
C HIS A 465 -28.05 -2.14 -0.17
N ALA A 466 -28.29 -1.53 -1.34
CA ALA A 466 -29.40 -1.89 -2.22
C ALA A 466 -29.09 -3.15 -3.03
N GLY A 467 -29.95 -4.17 -2.95
CA GLY A 467 -29.72 -5.47 -3.59
C GLY A 467 -30.48 -5.67 -4.91
N THR A 468 -31.35 -4.73 -5.30
CA THR A 468 -32.24 -4.87 -6.47
C THR A 468 -32.38 -3.59 -7.30
N ASP A 469 -32.63 -3.72 -8.61
CA ASP A 469 -32.82 -2.62 -9.55
C ASP A 469 -33.94 -1.63 -9.13
N LEU A 470 -34.98 -2.13 -8.44
CA LEU A 470 -36.11 -1.33 -7.96
C LEU A 470 -35.73 -0.48 -6.73
N GLU A 471 -34.85 -1.00 -5.86
CA GLU A 471 -34.31 -0.27 -4.71
C GLU A 471 -33.35 0.82 -5.16
N VAL A 472 -32.46 0.54 -6.13
CA VAL A 472 -31.56 1.54 -6.72
C VAL A 472 -32.36 2.67 -7.38
N ALA A 473 -33.43 2.34 -8.13
CA ALA A 473 -34.28 3.36 -8.75
C ALA A 473 -35.06 4.21 -7.74
N SER A 474 -35.62 3.59 -6.68
CA SER A 474 -36.38 4.31 -5.66
C SER A 474 -35.49 5.18 -4.74
N LEU A 475 -34.30 4.68 -4.37
CA LEU A 475 -33.29 5.44 -3.64
C LEU A 475 -32.70 6.56 -4.49
N GLY A 476 -32.45 6.31 -5.78
CA GLY A 476 -32.02 7.34 -6.72
C GLY A 476 -33.02 8.51 -6.82
N ILE A 477 -34.32 8.20 -6.90
CA ILE A 477 -35.39 9.22 -6.88
C ILE A 477 -35.41 9.98 -5.54
N ALA A 478 -35.23 9.29 -4.41
CA ALA A 478 -35.20 9.91 -3.09
C ALA A 478 -33.99 10.86 -2.92
N VAL A 479 -32.82 10.46 -3.41
CA VAL A 479 -31.60 11.28 -3.40
C VAL A 479 -31.73 12.48 -4.31
N ILE A 480 -32.29 12.32 -5.52
CA ILE A 480 -32.58 13.43 -6.42
C ILE A 480 -33.57 14.41 -5.78
N ALA A 481 -34.63 13.91 -5.14
CA ALA A 481 -35.61 14.73 -4.45
C ALA A 481 -35.00 15.49 -3.25
N LEU A 482 -34.15 14.82 -2.45
CA LEU A 482 -33.44 15.41 -1.31
C LEU A 482 -32.48 16.52 -1.77
N ASN A 483 -31.66 16.25 -2.79
CA ASN A 483 -30.71 17.22 -3.36
C ASN A 483 -31.43 18.40 -4.02
N THR A 484 -32.55 18.15 -4.73
CA THR A 484 -33.39 19.22 -5.28
C THR A 484 -33.99 20.09 -4.17
N GLY A 485 -34.44 19.46 -3.08
CA GLY A 485 -34.92 20.17 -1.89
C GLY A 485 -33.85 21.05 -1.25
N LEU A 486 -32.65 20.49 -1.02
CA LEU A 486 -31.57 21.14 -0.29
C LEU A 486 -30.85 22.23 -1.11
N TYR A 487 -30.59 22.00 -2.39
CA TYR A 487 -29.76 22.89 -3.21
C TYR A 487 -30.53 23.77 -4.19
N VAL A 488 -31.82 23.50 -4.42
CA VAL A 488 -32.67 24.32 -5.31
C VAL A 488 -33.81 24.96 -4.53
N ALA A 489 -34.63 24.17 -3.84
CA ALA A 489 -35.83 24.69 -3.18
C ALA A 489 -35.51 25.55 -1.95
N ALA A 490 -34.63 25.08 -1.05
CA ALA A 490 -34.26 25.82 0.15
C ALA A 490 -33.56 27.17 -0.16
N PRO A 491 -32.59 27.26 -1.08
CA PRO A 491 -32.02 28.53 -1.51
C PRO A 491 -33.06 29.44 -2.21
N ALA A 492 -33.93 28.90 -3.06
CA ALA A 492 -34.97 29.69 -3.72
C ALA A 492 -36.01 30.25 -2.72
N LEU A 493 -36.37 29.49 -1.68
CA LEU A 493 -37.23 29.94 -0.60
C LEU A 493 -36.53 30.97 0.30
N ALA A 494 -35.24 30.79 0.59
CA ALA A 494 -34.44 31.77 1.33
C ALA A 494 -34.33 33.10 0.57
N VAL A 495 -34.04 33.07 -0.74
CA VAL A 495 -34.01 34.26 -1.59
C VAL A 495 -35.38 34.94 -1.66
N ARG A 496 -36.48 34.18 -1.81
CA ARG A 496 -37.84 34.73 -1.75
C ARG A 496 -38.21 35.31 -0.38
N GLY A 497 -37.76 34.68 0.71
CA GLY A 497 -37.95 35.15 2.08
C GLY A 497 -37.21 36.46 2.34
N ILE A 498 -35.94 36.54 1.93
CA ILE A 498 -35.11 37.76 2.00
C ILE A 498 -35.69 38.87 1.11
N ALA A 499 -36.19 38.52 -0.09
CA ALA A 499 -36.85 39.48 -0.99
C ALA A 499 -38.20 39.98 -0.45
N ARG A 500 -38.93 39.17 0.34
CA ARG A 500 -40.15 39.58 1.05
C ARG A 500 -39.83 40.48 2.25
N LEU A 501 -38.82 40.13 3.06
CA LEU A 501 -38.34 40.94 4.18
C LEU A 501 -37.79 42.31 3.73
N ARG A 502 -37.24 42.41 2.52
CA ARG A 502 -36.84 43.68 1.90
C ARG A 502 -38.01 44.50 1.33
N ARG A 503 -39.20 43.91 1.13
CA ARG A 503 -40.39 44.61 0.61
C ARG A 503 -41.33 45.13 1.70
N ASP A 504 -41.24 44.61 2.93
CA ASP A 504 -42.01 45.08 4.09
C ASP A 504 -41.10 45.59 5.23
N PRO A 505 -40.64 46.86 5.20
CA PRO A 505 -39.91 47.47 6.31
C PRO A 505 -40.77 47.91 7.50
N CYS A 506 -42.07 47.59 7.54
CA CYS A 506 -42.99 47.99 8.62
C CYS A 506 -43.84 46.82 9.12
N ALA A 507 -43.27 46.01 10.01
CA ALA A 507 -44.02 45.21 10.99
C ALA A 507 -43.11 44.86 12.18
N ILE A 508 -42.86 45.87 13.03
CA ILE A 508 -42.69 45.73 14.48
C ILE A 508 -43.88 46.44 15.11
#